data_AF-A0A0E0LSC6-F1
#
_entry.id   AF-A0A0E0LSC6-F1
#
_cell.length_a   1.000
_cell.length_b   1.000
_cell.length_c   1.000
_cell.angle_alpha   90.00
_cell.angle_beta   90.00
_cell.angle_gamma   90.00
#
_symmetry.space_group_name_H-M   'P 1'
#
loop_
_entity.id
_entity.type
_entity.pdbx_description
1 polymer ?
#
loop_
_entity_poly.entity_id
_entity_poly.type
_entity_poly.pdbx_seq_one_letter_code
_entity_poly.pdbx_strand_id
1 'polypeptide(L)'
;MAEQTERAFLKQPKVFLCPKKSGKGKKPGKGGNRFWKNIGLGFKTPREAIEGTYIDKKCPFTGTVSIRGRIIAGTCHSAKMNRTIIVRRNYLHFVKKYQRYEKRHSNIPAHISPCFRVKEGDHVIIGQCRPLSKTVRFNVIKVIPAGSTGSGQCCSKLQQEEECCMDQQGNLLICSALSNVHCWLLRNVLLLKLNCCSEKVTVPATKPNITFQGQGFDLTAISWNDTANSSHGTFYSGSVSVFATGFVAKNISFINVAPIPRPGDVGAQAVALRIGGDQAAFWGCGFFGAQDTLHDDRGRHYFKECFIQGSIDFIFGDARSLYENCRVISIADPVPAGVRTITGSVTAHARESEDDNTGYSFVNCSIGGTGRIWLGRAWRPYSTVVFAYTSMSDIIASEGWNDWNDPSRDQYAFFSCSVSIVTCKTKRTVFYGEFRCTGDGSNLSDRVPYAQKLSDVQVLPYLNTSFIDGDRWLKPYCDSLISA
;
A
#
# COMPACT_ATOMS: atom_id res chain seq x y z
N MET A 1 -36.31 -26.53 27.46
CA MET A 1 -35.73 -26.59 28.81
C MET A 1 -36.00 -25.26 29.50
N ALA A 2 -36.91 -25.32 30.47
CA ALA A 2 -37.30 -24.35 31.49
C ALA A 2 -37.18 -22.86 31.16
N GLU A 3 -38.33 -22.27 30.87
CA GLU A 3 -38.61 -20.84 31.04
C GLU A 3 -38.44 -20.49 32.52
N GLN A 4 -37.40 -19.73 32.86
CA GLN A 4 -37.15 -19.29 34.23
C GLN A 4 -37.72 -17.88 34.39
N THR A 5 -38.96 -17.81 34.86
CA THR A 5 -39.61 -16.62 35.38
C THR A 5 -38.87 -16.10 36.63
N GLU A 6 -38.81 -14.77 36.76
CA GLU A 6 -38.02 -13.96 37.71
C GLU A 6 -38.15 -14.44 39.17
N ARG A 7 -37.19 -14.40 40.11
CA ARG A 7 -35.93 -13.68 40.32
C ARG A 7 -34.91 -14.65 40.95
N ALA A 8 -34.27 -15.51 40.16
CA ALA A 8 -33.14 -16.27 40.69
C ALA A 8 -31.97 -15.32 40.94
N PHE A 9 -31.33 -15.41 42.10
CA PHE A 9 -30.10 -14.67 42.39
C PHE A 9 -29.05 -15.01 41.33
N LEU A 10 -28.83 -14.08 40.39
CA LEU A 10 -27.81 -14.24 39.37
C LEU A 10 -26.47 -13.86 39.99
N LYS A 11 -25.52 -14.79 39.96
CA LYS A 11 -24.15 -14.60 40.43
C LYS A 11 -23.18 -14.77 39.27
N GLN A 12 -22.14 -13.96 39.22
CA GLN A 12 -21.02 -14.23 38.31
C GLN A 12 -20.27 -15.48 38.79
N PRO A 13 -20.04 -16.50 37.94
CA PRO A 13 -19.43 -17.77 38.36
C PRO A 13 -18.08 -17.61 39.06
N LYS A 14 -17.35 -16.55 38.72
CA LYS A 14 -15.99 -16.26 39.19
C LYS A 14 -15.91 -15.25 40.35
N VAL A 15 -17.05 -14.79 40.87
CA VAL A 15 -17.10 -13.82 41.98
C VAL A 15 -17.48 -14.54 43.26
N PHE A 16 -16.63 -14.50 44.28
CA PHE A 16 -16.97 -15.00 45.61
C PHE A 16 -17.70 -13.91 46.41
N LEU A 17 -18.86 -14.25 46.99
CA LEU A 17 -19.79 -13.30 47.63
C LEU A 17 -19.74 -13.31 49.16
N CYS A 18 -18.92 -14.16 49.77
CA CYS A 18 -18.85 -14.29 51.22
C CYS A 18 -17.49 -13.78 51.75
N PRO A 19 -17.18 -12.47 51.66
CA PRO A 19 -15.95 -11.97 52.26
C PRO A 19 -16.10 -11.97 53.78
N LYS A 20 -15.34 -12.81 54.49
CA LYS A 20 -15.05 -12.61 55.90
C LYS A 20 -14.22 -11.32 56.03
N LYS A 21 -14.85 -10.14 56.06
CA LYS A 21 -14.23 -8.88 56.51
C LYS A 21 -15.28 -7.79 56.74
N SER A 22 -15.34 -7.32 57.99
CA SER A 22 -16.01 -6.09 58.43
C SER A 22 -15.30 -4.88 57.83
N GLY A 23 -15.92 -4.21 56.87
CA GLY A 23 -15.41 -2.95 56.31
C GLY A 23 -16.41 -2.32 55.35
N LYS A 24 -16.64 -1.00 55.51
CA LYS A 24 -17.64 -0.19 54.79
C LYS A 24 -17.73 -0.55 53.30
N GLY A 25 -18.95 -0.84 52.83
CA GLY A 25 -19.25 -1.25 51.45
C GLY A 25 -18.75 -0.23 50.42
N LYS A 26 -17.75 -0.63 49.63
CA LYS A 26 -17.20 0.18 48.53
C LYS A 26 -18.04 -0.04 47.26
N LYS A 27 -18.29 1.05 46.51
CA LYS A 27 -19.04 1.03 45.23
C LYS A 27 -18.45 -0.02 44.25
N PRO A 28 -19.28 -0.71 43.45
CA PRO A 28 -18.81 -1.60 42.38
C PRO A 28 -17.88 -0.87 41.42
N GLY A 29 -16.82 -1.52 40.96
CA GLY A 29 -15.94 -1.00 39.90
C GLY A 29 -14.62 -0.33 40.36
N LYS A 30 -14.54 0.25 41.56
CA LYS A 30 -13.27 0.80 42.11
C LYS A 30 -12.70 0.08 43.33
N GLY A 31 -13.38 -0.97 43.81
CA GLY A 31 -12.89 -1.80 44.91
C GLY A 31 -13.82 -2.94 45.32
N GLY A 32 -14.71 -3.40 44.44
CA GLY A 32 -15.71 -4.43 44.72
C GLY A 32 -15.72 -5.52 43.63
N ASN A 33 -15.78 -6.78 44.07
CA ASN A 33 -15.57 -8.00 43.28
C ASN A 33 -16.51 -8.14 42.05
N ARG A 34 -16.24 -7.45 40.94
CA ARG A 34 -16.89 -7.72 39.64
C ARG A 34 -15.90 -8.40 38.70
N PHE A 35 -16.28 -9.55 38.18
CA PHE A 35 -15.47 -10.26 37.19
C PHE A 35 -15.68 -9.63 35.81
N TRP A 36 -14.59 -9.18 35.20
CA TRP A 36 -14.51 -8.80 33.81
C TRP A 36 -13.21 -9.36 33.22
N LYS A 37 -13.17 -9.56 31.90
CA LYS A 37 -11.97 -9.99 31.18
C LYS A 37 -11.80 -9.15 29.92
N ASN A 38 -10.56 -9.04 29.46
CA ASN A 38 -10.26 -8.55 28.12
C ASN A 38 -10.54 -9.68 27.11
N ILE A 39 -11.17 -9.34 25.98
CA ILE A 39 -11.46 -10.29 24.89
C ILE A 39 -10.23 -10.47 23.99
N GLY A 40 -9.27 -9.55 24.00
CA GLY A 40 -8.16 -9.50 23.05
C GLY A 40 -8.57 -8.81 21.74
N LEU A 41 -7.82 -9.05 20.66
CA LEU A 41 -8.14 -8.59 19.29
C LEU A 41 -8.22 -7.05 19.13
N GLY A 42 -7.50 -6.29 19.98
CA GLY A 42 -7.43 -4.83 19.88
C GLY A 42 -8.67 -4.07 20.38
N PHE A 43 -9.70 -4.75 20.89
CA PHE A 43 -10.90 -4.10 21.42
C PHE A 43 -10.74 -3.75 22.91
N LYS A 44 -11.10 -2.51 23.28
CA LYS A 44 -11.14 -2.06 24.67
C LYS A 44 -12.41 -2.58 25.35
N THR A 45 -12.29 -3.05 26.60
CA THR A 45 -13.43 -3.42 27.44
C THR A 45 -14.30 -2.18 27.70
N PRO A 46 -15.62 -2.23 27.46
CA PRO A 46 -16.51 -1.09 27.69
C PRO A 46 -16.60 -0.74 29.19
N ARG A 47 -16.74 0.54 29.51
CA ARG A 47 -16.77 1.04 30.91
C ARG A 47 -17.91 0.40 31.70
N GLU A 48 -19.06 0.21 31.06
CA GLU A 48 -20.25 -0.41 31.64
C GLU A 48 -20.04 -1.89 32.00
N ALA A 49 -19.12 -2.60 31.32
CA ALA A 49 -18.74 -3.96 31.70
C ALA A 49 -17.80 -3.99 32.93
N ILE A 50 -17.06 -2.91 33.20
CA ILE A 50 -16.19 -2.78 34.37
C ILE A 50 -17.00 -2.29 35.58
N GLU A 51 -17.80 -1.24 35.41
CA GLU A 51 -18.42 -0.49 36.52
C GLU A 51 -19.91 -0.80 36.73
N GLY A 52 -20.60 -1.31 35.71
CA GLY A 52 -22.03 -1.62 35.79
C GLY A 52 -22.40 -2.74 36.78
N THR A 53 -23.69 -3.03 36.87
CA THR A 53 -24.26 -4.01 37.82
C THR A 53 -24.99 -5.17 37.14
N TYR A 54 -25.02 -5.21 35.81
CA TYR A 54 -25.70 -6.26 35.06
C TYR A 54 -24.95 -7.59 35.11
N ILE A 55 -25.68 -8.70 35.05
CA ILE A 55 -25.13 -10.06 35.00
C ILE A 55 -25.64 -10.75 33.75
N ASP A 56 -24.72 -11.06 32.85
CA ASP A 56 -25.00 -11.75 31.59
C ASP A 56 -23.97 -12.85 31.35
N LYS A 57 -24.43 -14.11 31.40
CA LYS A 57 -23.57 -15.28 31.15
C LYS A 57 -23.12 -15.35 29.69
N LYS A 58 -23.89 -14.75 28.76
CA LYS A 58 -23.61 -14.72 27.33
C LYS A 58 -22.69 -13.58 26.93
N CYS A 59 -22.39 -12.65 27.82
CA CYS A 59 -21.50 -11.52 27.52
C CYS A 59 -20.04 -12.00 27.36
N PRO A 60 -19.31 -11.50 26.35
CA PRO A 60 -17.92 -11.89 26.14
C PRO A 60 -16.97 -11.18 27.12
N PHE A 61 -17.36 -10.06 27.74
CA PHE A 61 -16.55 -9.32 28.72
C PHE A 61 -16.76 -9.78 30.15
N THR A 62 -18.01 -10.01 30.58
CA THR A 62 -18.36 -10.35 31.97
C THR A 62 -18.75 -11.81 32.15
N GLY A 63 -18.91 -12.56 31.05
CA GLY A 63 -19.25 -13.97 31.03
C GLY A 63 -18.09 -14.89 30.62
N THR A 64 -18.43 -16.16 30.39
CA THR A 64 -17.46 -17.21 29.99
C THR A 64 -17.30 -17.34 28.48
N VAL A 65 -18.15 -16.68 27.69
CA VAL A 65 -18.13 -16.73 26.23
C VAL A 65 -16.81 -16.16 25.70
N SER A 66 -16.18 -16.87 24.78
CA SER A 66 -15.02 -16.38 24.03
C SER A 66 -15.43 -16.16 22.58
N ILE A 67 -14.90 -15.08 22.01
CA ILE A 67 -15.03 -14.80 20.58
C ILE A 67 -14.00 -15.66 19.87
N ARG A 68 -14.46 -16.49 18.93
CA ARG A 68 -13.65 -17.41 18.13
C ARG A 68 -14.26 -17.46 16.74
N GLY A 69 -13.48 -17.17 15.71
CA GLY A 69 -13.93 -17.13 14.33
C GLY A 69 -14.05 -15.71 13.78
N ARG A 70 -15.01 -15.50 12.86
CA ARG A 70 -15.08 -14.28 12.05
C ARG A 70 -15.57 -13.06 12.85
N ILE A 71 -14.97 -11.92 12.57
CA ILE A 71 -15.45 -10.60 13.02
C ILE A 71 -16.14 -9.95 11.83
N ILE A 72 -17.37 -9.48 12.02
CA ILE A 72 -18.20 -8.92 10.96
C ILE A 72 -18.69 -7.54 11.40
N ALA A 73 -18.60 -6.56 10.52
CA ALA A 73 -19.23 -5.26 10.69
C ALA A 73 -20.54 -5.20 9.89
N GLY A 74 -21.53 -4.49 10.42
CA GLY A 74 -22.79 -4.25 9.72
C GLY A 74 -23.62 -3.17 10.42
N THR A 75 -24.78 -2.85 9.85
CA THR A 75 -25.72 -1.90 10.43
C THR A 75 -26.78 -2.64 11.25
N CYS A 76 -27.12 -2.09 12.42
CA CYS A 76 -28.22 -2.60 13.22
C CYS A 76 -29.55 -2.30 12.52
N HIS A 77 -30.20 -3.35 11.98
CA HIS A 77 -31.47 -3.20 11.28
C HIS A 77 -32.67 -3.29 12.22
N SER A 78 -32.60 -4.13 13.25
CA SER A 78 -33.62 -4.17 14.29
C SER A 78 -33.03 -4.49 15.66
N ALA A 79 -33.47 -3.74 16.66
CA ALA A 79 -33.13 -3.94 18.07
C ALA A 79 -34.37 -4.22 18.94
N LYS A 80 -35.48 -4.68 18.33
CA LYS A 80 -36.76 -4.90 19.02
C LYS A 80 -36.77 -6.14 19.91
N MET A 81 -35.91 -7.11 19.65
CA MET A 81 -35.84 -8.35 20.43
C MET A 81 -35.02 -8.16 21.72
N ASN A 82 -35.48 -8.76 22.82
CA ASN A 82 -34.76 -8.69 24.09
C ASN A 82 -33.38 -9.36 23.98
N ARG A 83 -32.31 -8.60 24.24
CA ARG A 83 -30.90 -9.05 24.20
C ARG A 83 -30.44 -9.67 22.89
N THR A 84 -31.15 -9.44 21.78
CA THR A 84 -30.72 -9.86 20.44
C THR A 84 -30.97 -8.74 19.44
N ILE A 85 -29.98 -8.44 18.61
CA ILE A 85 -30.11 -7.50 17.49
C ILE A 85 -29.98 -8.24 16.18
N ILE A 86 -30.64 -7.72 15.15
CA ILE A 86 -30.48 -8.18 13.77
C ILE A 86 -29.52 -7.21 13.07
N VAL A 87 -28.34 -7.72 12.75
CA VAL A 87 -27.33 -6.99 12.00
C VAL A 87 -27.54 -7.30 10.52
N ARG A 88 -27.81 -6.26 9.74
CA ARG A 88 -27.95 -6.39 8.30
C ARG A 88 -26.60 -6.08 7.65
N ARG A 89 -26.12 -7.04 6.88
CA ARG A 89 -24.95 -6.87 6.01
C ARG A 89 -25.43 -6.91 4.58
N ASN A 90 -25.24 -5.81 3.87
CA ASN A 90 -25.49 -5.78 2.43
C ASN A 90 -24.30 -6.43 1.72
N TYR A 91 -24.58 -7.28 0.74
CA TYR A 91 -23.58 -7.90 -0.11
C TYR A 91 -24.14 -8.00 -1.54
N LEU A 92 -23.24 -8.00 -2.52
CA LEU A 92 -23.64 -8.16 -3.91
C LEU A 92 -23.73 -9.66 -4.22
N HIS A 93 -24.87 -10.09 -4.77
CA HIS A 93 -25.08 -11.45 -5.22
C HIS A 93 -25.12 -11.48 -6.74
N PHE A 94 -24.23 -12.26 -7.36
CA PHE A 94 -24.17 -12.40 -8.80
C PHE A 94 -25.28 -13.34 -9.30
N VAL A 95 -26.19 -12.84 -10.13
CA VAL A 95 -27.24 -13.67 -10.74
C VAL A 95 -26.75 -14.18 -12.09
N LYS A 96 -26.27 -15.43 -12.11
CA LYS A 96 -25.68 -16.09 -13.30
C LYS A 96 -26.55 -15.97 -14.56
N LYS A 97 -27.88 -16.10 -14.43
CA LYS A 97 -28.84 -16.05 -15.54
C LYS A 97 -28.83 -14.70 -16.30
N TYR A 98 -28.58 -13.60 -15.62
CA TYR A 98 -28.66 -12.25 -16.21
C TYR A 98 -27.31 -11.53 -16.24
N GLN A 99 -26.23 -12.22 -15.85
CA GLN A 99 -24.89 -11.65 -15.71
C GLN A 99 -24.86 -10.30 -14.96
N ARG A 100 -25.77 -10.13 -13.99
CA ARG A 100 -25.99 -8.87 -13.25
C ARG A 100 -25.78 -9.09 -11.75
N TYR A 101 -25.17 -8.10 -11.10
CA TYR A 101 -25.12 -8.03 -9.64
C TYR A 101 -26.41 -7.48 -9.06
N GLU A 102 -26.99 -8.23 -8.15
CA GLU A 102 -28.15 -7.84 -7.36
C GLU A 102 -27.70 -7.49 -5.94
N LYS A 103 -28.12 -6.33 -5.41
CA LYS A 103 -27.91 -5.99 -4.01
C LYS A 103 -28.75 -6.91 -3.14
N ARG A 104 -28.11 -7.85 -2.45
CA ARG A 104 -28.73 -8.70 -1.45
C ARG A 104 -28.30 -8.30 -0.06
N HIS A 105 -28.98 -8.86 0.92
CA HIS A 105 -28.69 -8.61 2.32
C HIS A 105 -28.78 -9.92 3.09
N SER A 106 -27.90 -10.08 4.06
CA SER A 106 -27.96 -11.15 5.05
C SER A 106 -28.27 -10.53 6.40
N ASN A 107 -29.27 -11.08 7.07
CA ASN A 107 -29.65 -10.70 8.42
C ASN A 107 -29.02 -11.69 9.39
N ILE A 108 -28.09 -11.19 10.21
CA ILE A 108 -27.32 -12.00 11.16
C ILE A 108 -27.81 -11.65 12.57
N PRO A 109 -28.37 -12.62 13.32
CA PRO A 109 -28.77 -12.39 14.70
C PRO A 109 -27.55 -12.42 15.62
N ALA A 110 -27.38 -11.37 16.42
CA ALA A 110 -26.29 -11.23 17.37
C ALA A 110 -26.82 -10.94 18.78
N HIS A 111 -26.23 -11.58 19.78
CA HIS A 111 -26.52 -11.30 21.19
C HIS A 111 -25.96 -9.92 21.57
N ILE A 112 -26.79 -9.07 22.16
CA ILE A 112 -26.36 -7.79 22.70
C ILE A 112 -26.27 -7.87 24.22
N SER A 113 -25.07 -7.61 24.72
CA SER A 113 -24.81 -7.53 26.15
C SER A 113 -25.29 -6.17 26.69
N PRO A 114 -25.84 -6.08 27.92
CA PRO A 114 -26.35 -4.83 28.48
C PRO A 114 -25.32 -3.69 28.64
N CYS A 115 -24.03 -3.93 28.41
CA CYS A 115 -23.02 -2.88 28.32
C CYS A 115 -23.16 -2.00 27.09
N PHE A 116 -23.88 -2.43 26.06
CA PHE A 116 -24.07 -1.66 24.83
C PHE A 116 -25.49 -1.15 24.73
N ARG A 117 -25.63 0.12 24.36
CA ARG A 117 -26.88 0.72 23.93
C ARG A 117 -26.82 0.85 22.41
N VAL A 118 -27.72 0.17 21.71
CA VAL A 118 -27.79 0.16 20.24
C VAL A 118 -29.16 0.67 19.83
N LYS A 119 -29.18 1.53 18.81
CA LYS A 119 -30.38 1.98 18.10
C LYS A 119 -30.39 1.44 16.67
N GLU A 120 -31.56 1.41 16.06
CA GLU A 120 -31.67 1.09 14.62
C GLU A 120 -30.89 2.14 13.82
N GLY A 121 -30.03 1.68 12.91
CA GLY A 121 -29.11 2.52 12.14
C GLY A 121 -27.67 2.59 12.67
N ASP A 122 -27.40 2.17 13.90
CA ASP A 122 -26.02 2.17 14.43
C ASP A 122 -25.12 1.15 13.71
N HIS A 123 -23.83 1.50 13.56
CA HIS A 123 -22.83 0.58 13.04
C HIS A 123 -22.32 -0.31 14.18
N VAL A 124 -22.40 -1.62 14.00
CA VAL A 124 -22.03 -2.61 15.02
C VAL A 124 -21.00 -3.58 14.49
N ILE A 125 -20.03 -3.92 15.35
CA ILE A 125 -19.04 -4.96 15.11
C ILE A 125 -19.43 -6.17 15.96
N ILE A 126 -19.67 -7.29 15.30
CA ILE A 126 -20.04 -8.56 15.91
C ILE A 126 -18.92 -9.58 15.72
N GLY A 127 -18.67 -10.40 16.74
CA GLY A 127 -17.74 -11.52 16.64
C GLY A 127 -18.46 -12.85 16.76
N GLN A 128 -18.01 -13.82 15.98
CA GLN A 128 -18.48 -15.19 16.06
C GLN A 128 -18.08 -15.82 17.40
N CYS A 129 -18.96 -16.64 17.94
CA CYS A 129 -18.73 -17.37 19.18
C CYS A 129 -19.35 -18.77 19.11
N ARG A 130 -19.12 -19.58 20.15
CA ARG A 130 -19.82 -20.86 20.31
C ARG A 130 -21.34 -20.59 20.31
N PRO A 131 -22.17 -21.44 19.67
CA PRO A 131 -23.61 -21.23 19.60
C PRO A 131 -24.23 -20.90 20.96
N LEU A 132 -24.87 -19.73 21.07
CA LEU A 132 -25.54 -19.25 22.29
C LEU A 132 -27.01 -19.68 22.34
N SER A 133 -27.59 -19.92 21.17
CA SER A 133 -28.92 -20.51 20.96
C SER A 133 -28.94 -21.22 19.61
N LYS A 134 -30.10 -21.77 19.20
CA LYS A 134 -30.28 -22.38 17.88
C LYS A 134 -29.94 -21.41 16.74
N THR A 135 -30.24 -20.12 16.92
CA THR A 135 -30.10 -19.08 15.88
C THR A 135 -28.94 -18.13 16.13
N VAL A 136 -28.56 -17.87 17.39
CA VAL A 136 -27.58 -16.84 17.74
C VAL A 136 -26.19 -17.47 17.90
N ARG A 137 -25.27 -17.08 17.01
CA ARG A 137 -23.85 -17.49 17.01
C ARG A 137 -22.87 -16.31 17.05
N PHE A 138 -23.39 -15.10 17.14
CA PHE A 138 -22.60 -13.87 17.16
C PHE A 138 -22.87 -13.06 18.42
N ASN A 139 -21.87 -12.30 18.86
CA ASN A 139 -21.98 -11.38 19.99
C ASN A 139 -21.46 -10.00 19.60
N VAL A 140 -22.11 -8.94 20.09
CA VAL A 140 -21.69 -7.56 19.85
C VAL A 140 -20.42 -7.25 20.65
N ILE A 141 -19.40 -6.73 19.97
CA ILE A 141 -18.09 -6.37 20.56
C ILE A 141 -17.92 -4.86 20.62
N LYS A 142 -18.42 -4.13 19.62
CA LYS A 142 -18.31 -2.67 19.55
C LYS A 142 -19.54 -2.07 18.86
N VAL A 143 -19.95 -0.90 19.34
CA VAL A 143 -21.02 -0.10 18.75
C VAL A 143 -20.48 1.27 18.41
N ILE A 144 -20.81 1.76 17.23
CA ILE A 144 -20.46 3.08 16.72
C ILE A 144 -21.79 3.79 16.43
N PRO A 145 -22.18 4.77 17.26
CA PRO A 145 -23.45 5.49 17.08
C PRO A 145 -23.50 6.26 15.76
N ALA A 146 -24.64 6.18 15.07
CA ALA A 146 -24.84 6.77 13.73
C ALA A 146 -24.66 8.30 13.65
N GLY A 147 -24.64 9.01 14.78
CA GLY A 147 -24.45 10.47 14.87
C GLY A 147 -23.10 10.94 15.42
N SER A 148 -22.13 10.04 15.64
CA SER A 148 -20.83 10.40 16.21
C SER A 148 -19.78 10.77 15.15
N THR A 149 -19.99 11.88 14.46
CA THR A 149 -18.88 12.63 13.83
C THR A 149 -18.21 13.47 14.92
N GLY A 150 -17.32 12.86 15.71
CA GLY A 150 -16.72 13.51 16.88
C GLY A 150 -15.28 13.08 17.13
N SER A 151 -14.37 14.03 16.85
CA SER A 151 -13.09 14.32 17.51
C SER A 151 -12.12 13.18 17.84
N GLY A 152 -10.89 13.35 17.36
CA GLY A 152 -9.79 12.44 17.60
C GLY A 152 -9.56 12.14 19.08
N GLN A 153 -9.71 10.86 19.44
CA GLN A 153 -8.93 10.27 20.52
C GLN A 153 -8.82 8.76 20.32
N CYS A 154 -7.61 8.38 19.92
CA CYS A 154 -7.01 7.06 20.11
C CYS A 154 -7.72 5.88 19.41
N CYS A 155 -7.55 5.82 18.09
CA CYS A 155 -7.71 4.59 17.32
C CYS A 155 -6.41 4.26 16.57
N SER A 156 -5.30 4.14 17.30
CA SER A 156 -3.97 3.83 16.75
C SER A 156 -3.81 2.41 16.21
N LYS A 157 -4.88 1.58 16.16
CA LYS A 157 -4.83 0.19 15.71
C LYS A 157 -6.14 -0.35 15.09
N LEU A 158 -6.93 0.47 14.38
CA LEU A 158 -7.99 -0.08 13.51
C LEU A 158 -7.65 0.20 12.06
N GLN A 159 -7.02 -0.78 11.41
CA GLN A 159 -7.06 -0.91 9.96
C GLN A 159 -8.48 -1.37 9.59
N GLN A 160 -9.13 -0.65 8.68
CA GLN A 160 -10.31 -1.18 8.03
C GLN A 160 -9.81 -2.11 6.92
N GLU A 161 -9.94 -3.41 7.16
CA GLU A 161 -9.61 -4.47 6.22
C GLU A 161 -10.84 -4.75 5.35
N GLU A 162 -10.73 -4.47 4.06
CA GLU A 162 -11.74 -4.86 3.08
C GLU A 162 -11.13 -5.90 2.14
N GLU A 163 -11.75 -7.09 2.09
CA GLU A 163 -11.49 -8.06 1.02
C GLU A 163 -12.23 -7.59 -0.23
N CYS A 164 -11.53 -7.30 -1.34
CA CYS A 164 -12.21 -6.86 -2.57
C CYS A 164 -12.99 -8.02 -3.23
N CYS A 165 -14.04 -7.69 -3.99
CA CYS A 165 -15.00 -8.64 -4.57
C CYS A 165 -14.56 -9.15 -5.95
N MET A 166 -14.79 -10.43 -6.28
CA MET A 166 -14.40 -11.02 -7.59
C MET A 166 -15.34 -10.65 -8.77
N ASP A 167 -14.82 -10.64 -10.00
CA ASP A 167 -15.47 -10.44 -11.30
C ASP A 167 -15.94 -11.77 -11.93
N GLN A 168 -16.40 -11.74 -13.18
CA GLN A 168 -17.03 -12.87 -13.87
C GLN A 168 -16.09 -14.05 -14.18
N GLN A 169 -14.76 -13.85 -14.12
CA GLN A 169 -13.75 -14.92 -14.22
C GLN A 169 -13.19 -15.33 -12.84
N GLY A 170 -13.57 -14.63 -11.76
CA GLY A 170 -13.05 -14.85 -10.41
C GLY A 170 -11.97 -13.83 -9.98
N ASN A 171 -11.85 -12.67 -10.63
CA ASN A 171 -10.79 -11.69 -10.36
C ASN A 171 -11.27 -10.52 -9.49
N LEU A 172 -10.51 -10.10 -8.48
CA LEU A 172 -10.88 -8.99 -7.58
C LEU A 172 -11.11 -7.64 -8.32
N LEU A 173 -12.29 -7.03 -8.19
CA LEU A 173 -12.63 -5.65 -8.56
C LEU A 173 -12.17 -4.69 -7.47
N ILE A 174 -10.99 -4.15 -7.67
CA ILE A 174 -10.33 -3.18 -6.79
C ILE A 174 -11.04 -1.83 -6.87
N CYS A 175 -11.56 -1.42 -8.03
CA CYS A 175 -12.28 -0.15 -8.14
C CYS A 175 -13.55 -0.11 -7.26
N SER A 176 -14.24 -1.25 -7.10
CA SER A 176 -15.40 -1.33 -6.23
C SER A 176 -15.03 -1.17 -4.76
N ALA A 177 -13.96 -1.82 -4.31
CA ALA A 177 -13.49 -1.67 -2.94
C ALA A 177 -12.98 -0.24 -2.67
N LEU A 178 -12.24 0.35 -3.61
CA LEU A 178 -11.87 1.76 -3.54
C LEU A 178 -13.08 2.67 -3.39
N SER A 179 -14.19 2.42 -4.10
CA SER A 179 -15.42 3.22 -4.00
C SER A 179 -16.09 3.16 -2.61
N ASN A 180 -15.88 2.07 -1.86
CA ASN A 180 -16.45 1.86 -0.52
C ASN A 180 -15.59 2.44 0.62
N VAL A 181 -14.39 2.94 0.33
CA VAL A 181 -13.59 3.68 1.32
C VAL A 181 -14.26 5.03 1.61
N HIS A 182 -14.76 5.22 2.83
CA HIS A 182 -15.47 6.45 3.25
C HIS A 182 -14.75 7.20 4.38
N CYS A 183 -13.71 6.61 4.98
CA CYS A 183 -12.93 7.22 6.06
C CYS A 183 -11.52 7.59 5.58
N TRP A 184 -11.26 8.90 5.50
CA TRP A 184 -9.99 9.46 4.97
C TRP A 184 -8.92 9.73 6.05
N LEU A 185 -9.32 9.69 7.32
CA LEU A 185 -8.46 9.99 8.47
C LEU A 185 -7.63 8.80 8.95
N LEU A 186 -7.95 7.59 8.47
CA LEU A 186 -7.30 6.33 8.86
C LEU A 186 -6.73 5.63 7.63
N ARG A 187 -5.72 4.78 7.86
CA ARG A 187 -5.13 3.94 6.79
C ARG A 187 -6.08 2.80 6.46
N ASN A 188 -6.49 2.72 5.20
CA ASN A 188 -7.36 1.67 4.68
C ASN A 188 -6.50 0.59 4.02
N VAL A 189 -6.70 -0.68 4.38
CA VAL A 189 -5.91 -1.80 3.87
C VAL A 189 -6.81 -2.69 3.02
N LEU A 190 -6.46 -2.80 1.75
CA LEU A 190 -7.12 -3.65 0.77
C LEU A 190 -6.29 -4.92 0.64
N LEU A 191 -6.86 -6.02 1.12
CA LEU A 191 -6.25 -7.34 1.05
C LEU A 191 -6.62 -7.98 -0.29
N LEU A 192 -5.60 -8.20 -1.11
CA LEU A 192 -5.71 -8.73 -2.45
C LEU A 192 -5.34 -10.22 -2.44
N LYS A 193 -6.30 -11.07 -2.80
CA LYS A 193 -6.14 -12.54 -2.80
C LYS A 193 -5.49 -13.02 -4.10
N LEU A 194 -5.15 -14.31 -4.13
CA LEU A 194 -4.61 -15.02 -5.31
C LEU A 194 -5.48 -14.80 -6.55
N ASN A 195 -4.81 -14.83 -7.71
CA ASN A 195 -5.33 -14.68 -9.07
C ASN A 195 -5.39 -13.23 -9.59
N CYS A 196 -4.90 -13.08 -10.82
CA CYS A 196 -4.65 -11.83 -11.51
C CYS A 196 -5.92 -11.00 -11.71
N CYS A 197 -5.93 -9.79 -11.16
CA CYS A 197 -6.99 -8.82 -11.40
C CYS A 197 -6.75 -8.17 -12.75
N SER A 198 -7.55 -8.51 -13.76
CA SER A 198 -7.52 -7.81 -15.06
C SER A 198 -8.44 -6.60 -15.02
N GLU A 199 -7.99 -5.54 -14.36
CA GLU A 199 -8.74 -4.30 -14.19
C GLU A 199 -7.79 -3.09 -14.25
N LYS A 200 -8.24 -2.04 -14.95
CA LYS A 200 -7.59 -0.73 -14.90
C LYS A 200 -7.97 -0.01 -13.61
N VAL A 201 -6.99 0.26 -12.75
CA VAL A 201 -7.25 0.81 -11.40
C VAL A 201 -6.73 2.24 -11.29
N THR A 202 -7.59 3.15 -10.81
CA THR A 202 -7.18 4.52 -10.46
C THR A 202 -7.42 4.77 -8.98
N VAL A 203 -6.38 5.12 -8.24
CA VAL A 203 -6.44 5.59 -6.85
C VAL A 203 -6.37 7.11 -6.85
N PRO A 204 -7.51 7.82 -6.76
CA PRO A 204 -7.53 9.27 -6.92
C PRO A 204 -6.94 9.98 -5.69
N ALA A 205 -6.46 11.22 -5.89
CA ALA A 205 -5.85 12.04 -4.84
C ALA A 205 -6.77 12.27 -3.63
N THR A 206 -8.09 12.21 -3.83
CA THR A 206 -9.10 12.35 -2.78
C THR A 206 -9.10 11.20 -1.76
N LYS A 207 -8.36 10.12 -2.00
CA LYS A 207 -8.34 8.92 -1.15
C LYS A 207 -6.94 8.64 -0.58
N PRO A 208 -6.44 9.47 0.37
CA PRO A 208 -5.12 9.27 0.94
C PRO A 208 -5.03 8.01 1.80
N ASN A 209 -3.80 7.58 2.11
CA ASN A 209 -3.48 6.50 3.03
C ASN A 209 -4.09 5.13 2.67
N ILE A 210 -4.13 4.80 1.37
CA ILE A 210 -4.53 3.47 0.90
C ILE A 210 -3.34 2.52 0.94
N THR A 211 -3.58 1.28 1.35
CA THR A 211 -2.59 0.19 1.30
C THR A 211 -3.13 -0.95 0.46
N PHE A 212 -2.39 -1.37 -0.57
CA PHE A 212 -2.60 -2.63 -1.27
C PHE A 212 -1.67 -3.68 -0.67
N GLN A 213 -2.24 -4.80 -0.22
CA GLN A 213 -1.50 -5.89 0.37
C GLN A 213 -1.84 -7.18 -0.37
N GLY A 214 -0.91 -7.68 -1.17
CA GLY A 214 -0.99 -8.99 -1.79
C GLY A 214 -0.35 -10.09 -0.94
N GLN A 215 -0.34 -11.31 -1.48
CA GLN A 215 0.23 -12.51 -0.85
C GLN A 215 1.65 -12.85 -1.35
N GLY A 216 2.16 -12.10 -2.32
CA GLY A 216 3.44 -12.33 -2.99
C GLY A 216 3.39 -11.72 -4.39
N PHE A 217 4.49 -11.15 -4.86
CA PHE A 217 4.51 -10.56 -6.21
C PHE A 217 4.31 -11.62 -7.30
N ASP A 218 4.71 -12.87 -7.09
CA ASP A 218 4.44 -13.99 -8.03
C ASP A 218 2.99 -14.51 -7.96
N LEU A 219 2.24 -14.14 -6.92
CA LEU A 219 0.94 -14.74 -6.58
C LEU A 219 -0.24 -13.78 -6.78
N THR A 220 0.00 -12.49 -6.61
CA THR A 220 -1.00 -11.44 -6.69
C THR A 220 -0.55 -10.39 -7.70
N ALA A 221 -1.34 -10.19 -8.76
CA ALA A 221 -1.04 -9.22 -9.80
C ALA A 221 -2.28 -8.42 -10.19
N ILE A 222 -2.07 -7.15 -10.53
CA ILE A 222 -3.04 -6.30 -11.24
C ILE A 222 -2.50 -6.10 -12.65
N SER A 223 -3.32 -6.40 -13.64
CA SER A 223 -2.94 -6.40 -15.04
C SER A 223 -3.92 -5.61 -15.90
N TRP A 224 -3.39 -4.87 -16.87
CA TRP A 224 -4.16 -4.27 -17.96
C TRP A 224 -3.32 -4.27 -19.24
N ASN A 225 -3.84 -3.79 -20.37
CA ASN A 225 -3.19 -3.88 -21.68
C ASN A 225 -3.27 -2.60 -22.52
N ASP A 226 -3.47 -1.44 -21.89
CA ASP A 226 -3.50 -0.19 -22.62
C ASP A 226 -2.11 0.19 -23.15
N THR A 227 -2.10 0.71 -24.37
CA THR A 227 -0.95 1.35 -25.01
C THR A 227 -1.21 2.85 -25.11
N ALA A 228 -0.18 3.66 -25.32
CA ALA A 228 -0.35 5.10 -25.54
C ALA A 228 -1.32 5.39 -26.68
N ASN A 229 -1.34 4.57 -27.74
CA ASN A 229 -2.28 4.71 -28.83
C ASN A 229 -3.73 4.40 -28.39
N SER A 230 -3.96 3.32 -27.63
CA SER A 230 -5.31 2.98 -27.17
C SER A 230 -5.84 3.94 -26.09
N SER A 231 -4.96 4.55 -25.31
CA SER A 231 -5.32 5.45 -24.21
C SER A 231 -5.20 6.94 -24.53
N HIS A 232 -4.85 7.31 -25.77
CA HIS A 232 -4.62 8.70 -26.20
C HIS A 232 -3.49 9.41 -25.42
N GLY A 233 -2.42 8.68 -25.13
CA GLY A 233 -1.18 9.17 -24.53
C GLY A 233 -0.62 8.22 -23.48
N THR A 234 0.71 8.18 -23.35
CA THR A 234 1.45 7.34 -22.38
C THR A 234 0.96 7.54 -20.95
N PHE A 235 0.65 8.79 -20.59
CA PHE A 235 0.17 9.13 -19.24
C PHE A 235 -1.13 8.43 -18.83
N TYR A 236 -1.92 7.99 -19.82
CA TYR A 236 -3.20 7.33 -19.61
C TYR A 236 -3.13 5.81 -19.80
N SER A 237 -1.99 5.24 -20.22
CA SER A 237 -1.84 3.80 -20.47
C SER A 237 -1.55 2.99 -19.20
N GLY A 238 -1.41 3.66 -18.05
CA GLY A 238 -1.16 3.03 -16.75
C GLY A 238 -2.22 2.01 -16.37
N SER A 239 -1.80 0.75 -16.21
CA SER A 239 -2.66 -0.33 -15.70
C SER A 239 -3.16 0.00 -14.29
N VAL A 240 -2.27 0.55 -13.46
CA VAL A 240 -2.63 1.18 -12.20
C VAL A 240 -2.11 2.62 -12.19
N SER A 241 -2.96 3.57 -11.81
CA SER A 241 -2.60 4.98 -11.63
C SER A 241 -2.89 5.43 -10.20
N VAL A 242 -1.86 5.88 -9.48
CA VAL A 242 -1.96 6.28 -8.07
C VAL A 242 -1.61 7.75 -7.93
N PHE A 243 -2.59 8.54 -7.46
CA PHE A 243 -2.43 9.97 -7.17
C PHE A 243 -2.62 10.29 -5.68
N ALA A 244 -2.95 9.28 -4.86
CA ALA A 244 -3.17 9.43 -3.44
C ALA A 244 -1.87 9.56 -2.64
N THR A 245 -1.83 10.53 -1.73
CA THR A 245 -0.73 10.69 -0.77
C THR A 245 -0.70 9.54 0.24
N GLY A 246 0.50 9.08 0.61
CA GLY A 246 0.67 8.04 1.63
C GLY A 246 0.29 6.65 1.14
N PHE A 247 0.27 6.40 -0.17
CA PHE A 247 -0.04 5.09 -0.73
C PHE A 247 1.02 4.07 -0.34
N VAL A 248 0.61 2.83 -0.03
CA VAL A 248 1.54 1.74 0.24
C VAL A 248 1.12 0.52 -0.56
N ALA A 249 2.06 -0.14 -1.22
CA ALA A 249 1.86 -1.44 -1.82
C ALA A 249 2.86 -2.45 -1.27
N LYS A 250 2.38 -3.67 -1.03
CA LYS A 250 3.18 -4.76 -0.45
C LYS A 250 2.88 -6.06 -1.16
N ASN A 251 3.92 -6.79 -1.55
CA ASN A 251 3.85 -8.17 -2.03
C ASN A 251 2.82 -8.36 -3.15
N ILE A 252 2.86 -7.47 -4.16
CA ILE A 252 1.93 -7.43 -5.29
C ILE A 252 2.65 -7.00 -6.56
N SER A 253 2.18 -7.49 -7.70
CA SER A 253 2.66 -7.10 -9.02
C SER A 253 1.72 -6.17 -9.76
N PHE A 254 2.30 -5.22 -10.48
CA PHE A 254 1.64 -4.34 -11.44
C PHE A 254 2.16 -4.69 -12.83
N ILE A 255 1.25 -5.04 -13.74
CA ILE A 255 1.59 -5.62 -15.03
C ILE A 255 0.86 -4.86 -16.14
N ASN A 256 1.59 -4.46 -17.18
CA ASN A 256 0.99 -4.13 -18.46
C ASN A 256 1.31 -5.26 -19.46
N VAL A 257 0.27 -5.93 -19.97
CA VAL A 257 0.39 -7.08 -20.90
C VAL A 257 0.28 -6.67 -22.37
N ALA A 258 0.41 -5.38 -22.69
CA ALA A 258 0.49 -4.92 -24.06
C ALA A 258 1.66 -5.61 -24.80
N PRO A 259 1.55 -5.83 -26.13
CA PRO A 259 2.62 -6.41 -26.93
C PRO A 259 3.93 -5.62 -26.79
N ILE A 260 5.05 -6.34 -26.75
CA ILE A 260 6.38 -5.71 -26.74
C ILE A 260 6.55 -4.94 -28.05
N PRO A 261 6.87 -3.63 -28.00
CA PRO A 261 7.01 -2.80 -29.19
C PRO A 261 8.23 -3.23 -30.00
N ARG A 262 8.11 -3.20 -31.33
CA ARG A 262 9.24 -3.30 -32.23
C ARG A 262 9.92 -1.94 -32.39
N PRO A 263 11.22 -1.90 -32.72
CA PRO A 263 11.90 -0.65 -33.03
C PRO A 263 11.15 0.14 -34.12
N GLY A 264 10.73 1.37 -33.78
CA GLY A 264 10.00 2.26 -34.69
C GLY A 264 8.47 2.24 -34.55
N ASP A 265 7.91 1.39 -33.69
CA ASP A 265 6.46 1.39 -33.45
C ASP A 265 6.00 2.71 -32.79
N VAL A 266 4.97 3.32 -33.36
CA VAL A 266 4.40 4.59 -32.88
C VAL A 266 3.26 4.30 -31.89
N GLY A 267 3.34 4.89 -30.69
CA GLY A 267 2.25 4.82 -29.70
C GLY A 267 2.17 3.49 -28.93
N ALA A 268 3.23 2.67 -28.95
CA ALA A 268 3.26 1.36 -28.31
C ALA A 268 3.72 1.38 -26.84
N GLN A 269 3.94 2.56 -26.25
CA GLN A 269 4.32 2.73 -24.85
C GLN A 269 3.22 2.22 -23.92
N ALA A 270 3.59 1.47 -22.87
CA ALA A 270 2.62 0.72 -22.07
C ALA A 270 3.00 0.70 -20.58
N VAL A 271 2.33 1.56 -19.79
CA VAL A 271 2.67 1.77 -18.38
C VAL A 271 2.00 0.70 -17.50
N ALA A 272 2.78 0.05 -16.63
CA ALA A 272 2.27 -0.89 -15.63
C ALA A 272 1.78 -0.16 -14.38
N LEU A 273 2.61 0.74 -13.83
CA LEU A 273 2.22 1.61 -12.73
C LEU A 273 2.60 3.05 -13.04
N ARG A 274 1.65 3.96 -12.88
CA ARG A 274 1.89 5.40 -12.74
C ARG A 274 1.72 5.81 -11.28
N ILE A 275 2.74 6.42 -10.70
CA ILE A 275 2.69 6.96 -9.33
C ILE A 275 3.01 8.46 -9.33
N GLY A 276 2.03 9.27 -8.94
CA GLY A 276 2.15 10.72 -8.84
C GLY A 276 1.66 11.29 -7.50
N GLY A 277 1.43 10.43 -6.51
CA GLY A 277 1.01 10.79 -5.16
C GLY A 277 2.18 10.77 -4.19
N ASP A 278 2.39 11.87 -3.46
CA ASP A 278 3.54 12.01 -2.55
C ASP A 278 3.54 10.96 -1.40
N GLN A 279 4.72 10.62 -0.89
CA GLN A 279 4.91 9.69 0.24
C GLN A 279 4.41 8.27 -0.04
N ALA A 280 4.71 7.74 -1.23
CA ALA A 280 4.33 6.38 -1.60
C ALA A 280 5.44 5.36 -1.31
N ALA A 281 5.10 4.19 -0.79
CA ALA A 281 6.07 3.13 -0.51
C ALA A 281 5.66 1.77 -1.10
N PHE A 282 6.62 1.09 -1.72
CA PHE A 282 6.46 -0.21 -2.36
C PHE A 282 7.45 -1.20 -1.74
N TRP A 283 6.96 -2.34 -1.25
CA TRP A 283 7.76 -3.35 -0.57
C TRP A 283 7.52 -4.72 -1.19
N GLY A 284 8.57 -5.35 -1.72
CA GLY A 284 8.44 -6.67 -2.33
C GLY A 284 7.47 -6.67 -3.51
N CYS A 285 7.37 -5.56 -4.25
CA CYS A 285 6.44 -5.43 -5.37
C CYS A 285 7.10 -5.78 -6.70
N GLY A 286 6.30 -6.29 -7.63
CA GLY A 286 6.71 -6.57 -9.01
C GLY A 286 6.18 -5.52 -9.99
N PHE A 287 6.97 -5.13 -10.97
CA PHE A 287 6.60 -4.21 -12.03
C PHE A 287 7.01 -4.83 -13.37
N PHE A 288 6.02 -5.12 -14.21
CA PHE A 288 6.23 -5.86 -15.44
C PHE A 288 5.64 -5.10 -16.63
N GLY A 289 6.49 -4.82 -17.61
CA GLY A 289 6.11 -4.23 -18.87
C GLY A 289 7.26 -4.34 -19.87
N ALA A 290 7.15 -3.55 -20.93
CA ALA A 290 8.21 -3.39 -21.92
C ALA A 290 8.69 -1.93 -21.89
N GLN A 291 8.24 -1.11 -22.84
CA GLN A 291 8.55 0.32 -22.87
C GLN A 291 7.68 1.07 -21.85
N ASP A 292 8.29 1.99 -21.10
CA ASP A 292 7.63 2.88 -20.13
C ASP A 292 6.93 2.12 -18.98
N THR A 293 7.56 1.06 -18.44
CA THR A 293 6.92 0.18 -17.43
C THR A 293 6.48 0.91 -16.14
N LEU A 294 7.39 1.64 -15.50
CA LEU A 294 7.15 2.36 -14.26
C LEU A 294 7.24 3.87 -14.52
N HIS A 295 6.08 4.51 -14.55
CA HIS A 295 5.98 5.96 -14.62
C HIS A 295 6.00 6.55 -13.21
N ASP A 296 7.20 6.82 -12.73
CA ASP A 296 7.51 7.45 -11.47
C ASP A 296 7.41 8.99 -11.61
N ASP A 297 6.15 9.43 -11.78
CA ASP A 297 5.72 10.73 -12.31
C ASP A 297 6.18 11.91 -11.44
N ARG A 298 5.75 11.98 -10.18
CA ARG A 298 6.09 13.08 -9.24
C ARG A 298 5.83 12.71 -7.79
N GLY A 299 6.55 13.34 -6.88
CA GLY A 299 6.45 13.12 -5.43
C GLY A 299 7.64 12.36 -4.86
N ARG A 300 7.58 12.04 -3.56
CA ARG A 300 8.62 11.26 -2.88
C ARG A 300 8.21 9.81 -2.74
N HIS A 301 9.01 8.90 -3.30
CA HIS A 301 8.67 7.48 -3.29
C HIS A 301 9.82 6.61 -2.76
N TYR A 302 9.45 5.46 -2.22
CA TYR A 302 10.38 4.47 -1.70
C TYR A 302 10.05 3.10 -2.27
N PHE A 303 11.02 2.47 -2.93
CA PHE A 303 10.90 1.12 -3.47
C PHE A 303 11.92 0.25 -2.78
N LYS A 304 11.48 -0.79 -2.08
CA LYS A 304 12.36 -1.73 -1.38
C LYS A 304 12.07 -3.17 -1.76
N GLU A 305 13.13 -3.89 -2.11
CA GLU A 305 13.07 -5.32 -2.48
C GLU A 305 12.10 -5.55 -3.66
N CYS A 306 11.97 -4.57 -4.54
CA CYS A 306 11.10 -4.65 -5.70
C CYS A 306 11.80 -5.32 -6.89
N PHE A 307 11.00 -5.98 -7.72
CA PHE A 307 11.42 -6.51 -9.02
C PHE A 307 10.85 -5.61 -10.13
N ILE A 308 11.70 -5.04 -10.98
CA ILE A 308 11.31 -4.13 -12.05
C ILE A 308 11.82 -4.68 -13.37
N GLN A 309 10.93 -4.88 -14.34
CA GLN A 309 11.25 -5.44 -15.65
C GLN A 309 10.78 -4.53 -16.79
N GLY A 310 11.64 -4.25 -17.76
CA GLY A 310 11.26 -3.49 -18.96
C GLY A 310 12.36 -3.43 -20.03
N SER A 311 12.17 -2.61 -21.06
CA SER A 311 13.09 -2.48 -22.20
C SER A 311 13.63 -1.06 -22.35
N ILE A 312 12.83 -0.14 -22.91
CA ILE A 312 13.18 1.26 -23.15
C ILE A 312 12.54 2.15 -22.08
N ASP A 313 13.35 3.01 -21.47
CA ASP A 313 12.95 4.04 -20.50
C ASP A 313 11.99 3.51 -19.42
N PHE A 314 12.23 2.29 -18.95
CA PHE A 314 11.23 1.57 -18.19
C PHE A 314 11.07 2.05 -16.73
N ILE A 315 11.93 2.96 -16.26
CA ILE A 315 11.72 3.79 -15.07
C ILE A 315 11.86 5.27 -15.49
N PHE A 316 10.77 6.03 -15.51
CA PHE A 316 10.79 7.40 -16.03
C PHE A 316 9.85 8.33 -15.27
N GLY A 317 10.10 9.65 -15.37
CA GLY A 317 9.35 10.69 -14.67
C GLY A 317 10.24 11.67 -13.89
N ASP A 318 9.63 12.47 -13.02
CA ASP A 318 10.27 13.55 -12.25
C ASP A 318 10.12 13.35 -10.72
N ALA A 319 9.91 12.13 -10.25
CA ALA A 319 9.87 11.88 -8.82
C ALA A 319 11.24 12.01 -8.12
N ARG A 320 11.19 12.13 -6.80
CA ARG A 320 12.32 12.00 -5.87
C ARG A 320 12.24 10.63 -5.22
N SER A 321 12.95 9.65 -5.76
CA SER A 321 12.73 8.24 -5.42
C SER A 321 14.00 7.52 -5.00
N LEU A 322 13.87 6.73 -3.93
CA LEU A 322 14.92 5.83 -3.45
C LEU A 322 14.52 4.38 -3.74
N TYR A 323 15.34 3.70 -4.53
CA TYR A 323 15.25 2.29 -4.86
C TYR A 323 16.32 1.54 -4.05
N GLU A 324 15.90 0.73 -3.08
CA GLU A 324 16.79 0.01 -2.17
C GLU A 324 16.63 -1.50 -2.36
N ASN A 325 17.73 -2.23 -2.52
CA ASN A 325 17.74 -3.69 -2.69
C ASN A 325 16.82 -4.18 -3.82
N CYS A 326 16.64 -3.38 -4.89
CA CYS A 326 15.77 -3.73 -6.01
C CYS A 326 16.52 -4.55 -7.07
N ARG A 327 15.77 -5.39 -7.79
CA ARG A 327 16.24 -6.15 -8.95
C ARG A 327 15.66 -5.53 -10.21
N VAL A 328 16.53 -5.03 -11.07
CA VAL A 328 16.19 -4.34 -12.30
C VAL A 328 16.59 -5.22 -13.48
N ILE A 329 15.62 -5.72 -14.23
CA ILE A 329 15.83 -6.70 -15.29
C ILE A 329 15.41 -6.12 -16.63
N SER A 330 16.36 -6.02 -17.56
CA SER A 330 16.07 -5.66 -18.94
C SER A 330 15.60 -6.87 -19.74
N ILE A 331 14.58 -6.64 -20.56
CA ILE A 331 14.09 -7.58 -21.58
C ILE A 331 14.29 -7.01 -23.00
N ALA A 332 15.23 -6.08 -23.15
CA ALA A 332 15.55 -5.50 -24.45
C ALA A 332 16.11 -6.56 -25.40
N ASP A 333 15.92 -6.33 -26.70
CA ASP A 333 16.37 -7.25 -27.74
C ASP A 333 17.91 -7.45 -27.65
N PRO A 334 18.39 -8.70 -27.60
CA PRO A 334 19.81 -9.01 -27.64
C PRO A 334 20.48 -8.44 -28.89
N VAL A 335 21.73 -8.01 -28.73
CA VAL A 335 22.53 -7.43 -29.82
C VAL A 335 23.64 -8.41 -30.19
N PRO A 336 23.88 -8.71 -31.48
CA PRO A 336 24.99 -9.56 -31.89
C PRO A 336 26.34 -9.01 -31.42
N ALA A 337 27.30 -9.91 -31.14
CA ALA A 337 28.63 -9.52 -30.72
C ALA A 337 29.29 -8.55 -31.74
N GLY A 338 29.81 -7.43 -31.25
CA GLY A 338 30.44 -6.39 -32.06
C GLY A 338 29.49 -5.30 -32.59
N VAL A 339 28.17 -5.50 -32.53
CA VAL A 339 27.18 -4.47 -32.87
C VAL A 339 26.97 -3.54 -31.67
N ARG A 340 27.00 -2.22 -31.91
CA ARG A 340 26.91 -1.19 -30.86
C ARG A 340 25.53 -0.55 -30.72
N THR A 341 24.52 -1.04 -31.43
CA THR A 341 23.15 -0.53 -31.36
C THR A 341 22.59 -0.67 -29.95
N ILE A 342 21.95 0.39 -29.46
CA ILE A 342 21.28 0.39 -28.16
C ILE A 342 19.85 -0.09 -28.33
N THR A 343 19.44 -1.06 -27.51
CA THR A 343 18.10 -1.67 -27.55
C THR A 343 17.25 -1.35 -26.32
N GLY A 344 17.81 -0.68 -25.31
CA GLY A 344 17.08 -0.34 -24.09
C GLY A 344 17.73 0.77 -23.26
N SER A 345 17.01 1.18 -22.23
CA SER A 345 17.44 2.18 -21.26
C SER A 345 16.74 1.94 -19.94
N VAL A 346 17.49 1.95 -18.84
CA VAL A 346 16.93 1.72 -17.50
C VAL A 346 16.11 2.92 -17.04
N THR A 347 16.67 4.12 -17.12
CA THR A 347 16.05 5.33 -16.59
C THR A 347 15.84 6.44 -17.62
N ALA A 348 14.80 7.24 -17.45
CA ALA A 348 14.62 8.49 -18.18
C ALA A 348 14.08 9.57 -17.22
N HIS A 349 14.98 10.19 -16.46
CA HIS A 349 14.62 11.16 -15.42
C HIS A 349 14.40 12.57 -16.01
N ALA A 350 13.33 13.20 -15.54
CA ALA A 350 12.68 14.34 -16.20
C ALA A 350 12.76 15.65 -15.40
N ARG A 351 13.80 15.83 -14.59
CA ARG A 351 14.00 17.09 -13.87
C ARG A 351 14.23 18.26 -14.81
N GLU A 352 13.37 19.26 -14.70
CA GLU A 352 13.32 20.42 -15.60
C GLU A 352 14.22 21.56 -15.13
N SER A 353 14.36 21.79 -13.82
CA SER A 353 15.13 22.91 -13.27
C SER A 353 16.10 22.51 -12.15
N GLU A 354 17.06 23.39 -11.88
CA GLU A 354 17.98 23.20 -10.74
C GLU A 354 17.27 23.30 -9.39
N ASP A 355 16.23 24.13 -9.28
CA ASP A 355 15.51 24.34 -8.03
C ASP A 355 14.68 23.13 -7.61
N ASP A 356 14.35 22.25 -8.56
CA ASP A 356 13.62 21.01 -8.30
C ASP A 356 14.46 20.06 -7.45
N ASN A 357 13.91 19.57 -6.34
CA ASN A 357 14.60 18.60 -5.50
C ASN A 357 14.16 17.17 -5.86
N THR A 358 14.31 16.79 -7.14
CA THR A 358 13.91 15.49 -7.68
C THR A 358 15.13 14.70 -8.17
N GLY A 359 14.97 13.39 -8.33
CA GLY A 359 16.07 12.51 -8.70
C GLY A 359 15.83 11.06 -8.31
N TYR A 360 16.53 10.16 -8.98
CA TYR A 360 16.53 8.73 -8.65
C TYR A 360 17.82 8.31 -7.97
N SER A 361 17.70 7.57 -6.87
CA SER A 361 18.83 6.92 -6.22
C SER A 361 18.59 5.42 -6.12
N PHE A 362 19.52 4.64 -6.65
CA PHE A 362 19.53 3.18 -6.59
C PHE A 362 20.65 2.73 -5.65
N VAL A 363 20.30 2.05 -4.57
CA VAL A 363 21.22 1.63 -3.51
C VAL A 363 21.12 0.13 -3.32
N ASN A 364 22.25 -0.57 -3.34
CA ASN A 364 22.32 -2.04 -3.23
C ASN A 364 21.43 -2.78 -4.25
N CYS A 365 21.27 -2.21 -5.44
CA CYS A 365 20.43 -2.81 -6.48
C CYS A 365 21.24 -3.80 -7.34
N SER A 366 20.54 -4.54 -8.19
CA SER A 366 21.17 -5.33 -9.27
C SER A 366 20.52 -4.99 -10.60
N ILE A 367 21.33 -4.83 -11.64
CA ILE A 367 20.91 -4.59 -13.02
C ILE A 367 21.41 -5.75 -13.87
N GLY A 368 20.47 -6.42 -14.56
CA GLY A 368 20.72 -7.60 -15.36
C GLY A 368 19.71 -7.77 -16.49
N GLY A 369 19.76 -8.91 -17.19
CA GLY A 369 18.79 -9.26 -18.24
C GLY A 369 19.42 -9.40 -19.61
N THR A 370 18.73 -8.91 -20.65
CA THR A 370 19.14 -9.01 -22.06
C THR A 370 19.27 -7.65 -22.73
N GLY A 371 19.99 -7.62 -23.85
CA GLY A 371 20.14 -6.44 -24.70
C GLY A 371 21.44 -5.68 -24.49
N ARG A 372 21.54 -4.51 -25.12
CA ARG A 372 22.60 -3.53 -24.91
C ARG A 372 21.95 -2.22 -24.51
N ILE A 373 22.09 -1.82 -23.25
CA ILE A 373 21.25 -0.78 -22.65
C ILE A 373 22.06 0.32 -21.99
N TRP A 374 21.48 1.52 -21.91
CA TRP A 374 21.99 2.59 -21.06
C TRP A 374 21.45 2.48 -19.63
N LEU A 375 22.23 2.95 -18.66
CA LEU A 375 21.80 3.22 -17.29
C LEU A 375 20.73 4.30 -17.24
N GLY A 376 20.81 5.28 -18.15
CA GLY A 376 19.78 6.28 -18.26
C GLY A 376 19.95 7.26 -19.40
N ARG A 377 18.85 7.95 -19.68
CA ARG A 377 18.81 9.07 -20.61
C ARG A 377 18.24 10.33 -19.99
N ALA A 378 18.75 11.47 -20.42
CA ALA A 378 18.31 12.75 -19.91
C ALA A 378 16.99 13.15 -20.57
N TRP A 379 15.83 12.71 -20.08
CA TRP A 379 14.56 13.15 -20.69
C TRP A 379 14.41 14.68 -20.62
N ARG A 380 14.90 15.30 -19.53
CA ARG A 380 14.98 16.75 -19.32
C ARG A 380 16.38 17.24 -18.93
N PRO A 381 16.66 18.55 -19.03
CA PRO A 381 18.04 19.07 -18.92
C PRO A 381 18.73 18.85 -17.58
N TYR A 382 17.99 18.74 -16.47
CA TYR A 382 18.58 18.57 -15.13
C TYR A 382 18.47 17.14 -14.58
N SER A 383 18.29 16.16 -15.48
CA SER A 383 18.17 14.73 -15.15
C SER A 383 19.18 14.28 -14.10
N THR A 384 18.69 13.72 -12.99
CA THR A 384 19.50 13.36 -11.82
C THR A 384 19.30 11.90 -11.46
N VAL A 385 20.33 11.07 -11.66
CA VAL A 385 20.29 9.62 -11.38
C VAL A 385 21.59 9.18 -10.74
N VAL A 386 21.50 8.43 -9.64
CA VAL A 386 22.65 7.88 -8.91
C VAL A 386 22.51 6.38 -8.74
N PHE A 387 23.55 5.63 -9.08
CA PHE A 387 23.71 4.22 -8.75
C PHE A 387 24.83 4.06 -7.72
N ALA A 388 24.50 3.49 -6.56
CA ALA A 388 25.42 3.22 -5.48
C ALA A 388 25.37 1.75 -5.07
N TYR A 389 26.53 1.12 -4.91
CA TYR A 389 26.66 -0.30 -4.53
C TYR A 389 25.83 -1.25 -5.40
N THR A 390 25.65 -0.89 -6.67
CA THR A 390 24.79 -1.63 -7.60
C THR A 390 25.63 -2.61 -8.42
N SER A 391 25.18 -3.87 -8.51
CA SER A 391 25.78 -4.87 -9.39
C SER A 391 25.25 -4.70 -10.82
N MET A 392 26.11 -4.64 -11.82
CA MET A 392 25.77 -4.40 -13.23
C MET A 392 26.36 -5.49 -14.12
N SER A 393 25.51 -6.20 -14.87
CA SER A 393 25.97 -7.16 -15.88
C SER A 393 26.50 -6.48 -17.15
N ASP A 394 27.15 -7.27 -18.01
CA ASP A 394 27.72 -6.88 -19.31
C ASP A 394 26.75 -6.27 -20.33
N ILE A 395 25.43 -6.37 -20.10
CA ILE A 395 24.41 -5.69 -20.92
C ILE A 395 24.50 -4.16 -20.89
N ILE A 396 25.15 -3.58 -19.86
CA ILE A 396 25.33 -2.13 -19.76
C ILE A 396 26.34 -1.68 -20.80
N ALA A 397 25.89 -0.79 -21.69
CA ALA A 397 26.74 -0.18 -22.69
C ALA A 397 27.92 0.54 -22.04
N SER A 398 29.10 0.48 -22.65
CA SER A 398 30.34 1.05 -22.12
C SER A 398 30.23 2.56 -21.87
N GLU A 399 29.54 3.28 -22.76
CA GLU A 399 29.22 4.71 -22.61
C GLU A 399 28.31 5.01 -21.40
N GLY A 400 27.51 4.04 -20.96
CA GLY A 400 26.66 4.06 -19.77
C GLY A 400 25.42 4.95 -19.88
N TRP A 401 25.54 6.17 -20.40
CA TRP A 401 24.50 7.20 -20.34
C TRP A 401 24.31 7.91 -21.68
N ASN A 402 23.16 8.57 -21.84
CA ASN A 402 22.88 9.41 -23.00
C ASN A 402 22.18 10.72 -22.59
N ASP A 403 22.63 11.83 -23.12
CA ASP A 403 22.14 13.19 -22.86
C ASP A 403 20.95 13.56 -23.77
N TRP A 404 20.20 12.56 -24.26
CA TRP A 404 19.17 12.72 -25.29
C TRP A 404 19.71 13.20 -26.64
N ASN A 405 21.01 13.02 -26.89
CA ASN A 405 21.72 13.55 -28.06
C ASN A 405 21.66 15.08 -28.13
N ASP A 406 21.60 15.74 -26.97
CA ASP A 406 21.54 17.18 -26.83
C ASP A 406 22.72 17.66 -25.99
N PRO A 407 23.83 18.07 -26.63
CA PRO A 407 25.04 18.50 -25.92
C PRO A 407 24.82 19.69 -24.98
N SER A 408 23.71 20.45 -25.11
CA SER A 408 23.38 21.51 -24.15
C SER A 408 23.11 20.99 -22.74
N ARG A 409 22.78 19.70 -22.62
CA ARG A 409 22.51 19.00 -21.34
C ARG A 409 23.77 18.46 -20.65
N ASP A 410 24.92 18.47 -21.32
CA ASP A 410 26.24 18.21 -20.72
C ASP A 410 26.91 19.52 -20.24
N GLN A 411 26.39 20.68 -20.64
CA GLN A 411 27.08 21.95 -20.38
C GLN A 411 27.21 22.27 -18.89
N TYR A 412 28.35 22.88 -18.57
CA TYR A 412 28.62 23.54 -17.32
C TYR A 412 27.78 24.82 -17.21
N ALA A 413 26.83 24.87 -16.28
CA ALA A 413 26.14 26.12 -15.95
C ALA A 413 27.13 27.05 -15.22
N PHE A 414 27.48 28.18 -15.85
CA PHE A 414 28.25 29.26 -15.23
C PHE A 414 27.29 30.19 -14.47
N PHE A 415 27.40 30.22 -13.14
CA PHE A 415 26.67 31.20 -12.33
C PHE A 415 27.51 32.47 -12.11
N SER A 416 26.94 33.61 -12.47
CA SER A 416 27.39 34.91 -11.97
C SER A 416 27.00 35.02 -10.50
N CYS A 417 27.99 35.04 -9.61
CA CYS A 417 27.75 35.22 -8.18
C CYS A 417 27.64 36.73 -7.89
N SER A 418 26.46 37.18 -7.48
CA SER A 418 26.29 38.54 -6.97
C SER A 418 27.07 38.71 -5.66
N VAL A 419 28.08 39.58 -5.72
CA VAL A 419 28.78 40.30 -4.64
C VAL A 419 29.22 39.45 -3.43
N SER A 420 30.53 39.19 -3.39
CA SER A 420 31.32 38.79 -2.21
C SER A 420 31.09 37.37 -1.66
N ILE A 421 31.59 36.38 -2.41
CA ILE A 421 32.42 35.23 -1.95
C ILE A 421 32.72 34.39 -3.20
N VAL A 422 34.00 34.30 -3.57
CA VAL A 422 34.49 33.57 -4.74
C VAL A 422 34.37 32.06 -4.48
N THR A 423 33.25 31.45 -4.85
CA THR A 423 33.18 30.03 -5.22
C THR A 423 32.23 29.89 -6.39
N CYS A 424 32.74 30.04 -7.61
CA CYS A 424 32.00 29.72 -8.82
C CYS A 424 31.79 28.20 -8.85
N LYS A 425 30.64 27.70 -8.39
CA LYS A 425 30.30 26.28 -8.52
C LYS A 425 29.90 26.03 -9.96
N THR A 426 30.81 25.42 -10.71
CA THR A 426 30.49 24.88 -12.03
C THR A 426 29.72 23.58 -11.83
N LYS A 427 28.41 23.58 -12.09
CA LYS A 427 27.57 22.39 -12.00
C LYS A 427 27.12 22.01 -13.42
N ARG A 428 27.31 20.74 -13.80
CA ARG A 428 26.73 20.18 -15.03
C ARG A 428 25.21 20.16 -14.87
N THR A 429 24.49 20.42 -15.95
CA THR A 429 23.01 20.42 -15.94
C THR A 429 22.49 19.03 -15.59
N VAL A 430 22.95 17.96 -16.26
CA VAL A 430 22.69 16.57 -15.82
C VAL A 430 23.61 16.12 -14.67
N PHE A 431 23.07 15.29 -13.78
CA PHE A 431 23.82 14.67 -12.69
C PHE A 431 23.69 13.14 -12.74
N TYR A 432 24.66 12.49 -13.37
CA TYR A 432 24.76 11.02 -13.42
C TYR A 432 25.94 10.53 -12.61
N GLY A 433 25.65 9.77 -11.57
CA GLY A 433 26.61 9.34 -10.57
C GLY A 433 26.69 7.81 -10.44
N GLU A 434 27.90 7.28 -10.42
CA GLU A 434 28.19 5.88 -10.11
C GLU A 434 29.13 5.81 -8.89
N PHE A 435 28.76 5.00 -7.88
CA PHE A 435 29.52 4.84 -6.65
C PHE A 435 29.66 3.38 -6.24
N ARG A 436 30.89 2.86 -6.26
CA ARG A 436 31.24 1.48 -5.85
C ARG A 436 30.32 0.42 -6.48
N CYS A 437 29.93 0.63 -7.74
CA CYS A 437 29.25 -0.39 -8.54
C CYS A 437 30.21 -1.53 -8.87
N THR A 438 29.67 -2.73 -9.07
CA THR A 438 30.44 -3.95 -9.33
C THR A 438 29.86 -4.71 -10.53
N GLY A 439 30.59 -5.67 -11.08
CA GLY A 439 30.18 -6.48 -12.24
C GLY A 439 30.73 -5.98 -13.57
N ASP A 440 30.57 -6.77 -14.62
CA ASP A 440 31.21 -6.53 -15.92
C ASP A 440 30.73 -5.22 -16.59
N GLY A 441 29.50 -4.79 -16.31
CA GLY A 441 28.93 -3.54 -16.81
C GLY A 441 29.34 -2.28 -16.06
N SER A 442 30.06 -2.40 -14.94
CA SER A 442 30.41 -1.26 -14.08
C SER A 442 31.74 -0.58 -14.44
N ASN A 443 32.35 -0.93 -15.58
CA ASN A 443 33.60 -0.31 -16.01
C ASN A 443 33.37 1.16 -16.41
N LEU A 444 34.16 2.06 -15.81
CA LEU A 444 34.04 3.50 -16.00
C LEU A 444 34.95 4.07 -17.10
N SER A 445 35.87 3.28 -17.66
CA SER A 445 36.90 3.76 -18.60
C SER A 445 36.35 4.43 -19.86
N ASP A 446 35.24 3.90 -20.39
CA ASP A 446 34.63 4.35 -21.64
C ASP A 446 33.32 5.12 -21.42
N ARG A 447 33.03 5.51 -20.17
CA ARG A 447 31.83 6.29 -19.85
C ARG A 447 31.86 7.65 -20.52
N VAL A 448 30.67 8.16 -20.83
CA VAL A 448 30.53 9.53 -21.34
C VAL A 448 31.16 10.55 -20.38
N PRO A 449 31.76 11.64 -20.89
CA PRO A 449 32.51 12.58 -20.06
C PRO A 449 31.70 13.26 -18.95
N TYR A 450 30.38 13.35 -19.09
CA TYR A 450 29.46 13.92 -18.09
C TYR A 450 29.16 12.99 -16.91
N ALA A 451 29.36 11.69 -17.06
CA ALA A 451 29.16 10.74 -15.97
C ALA A 451 30.23 10.95 -14.88
N GLN A 452 29.81 10.87 -13.63
CA GLN A 452 30.65 11.17 -12.48
C GLN A 452 30.89 9.90 -11.66
N LYS A 453 32.16 9.58 -11.44
CA LYS A 453 32.55 8.68 -10.35
C LYS A 453 32.45 9.45 -9.03
N LEU A 454 31.46 9.12 -8.22
CA LEU A 454 31.23 9.84 -6.98
C LEU A 454 32.29 9.50 -5.92
N SER A 455 32.64 10.48 -5.10
CA SER A 455 33.38 10.29 -3.85
C SER A 455 32.44 9.93 -2.70
N ASP A 456 33.00 9.41 -1.59
CA ASP A 456 32.23 9.08 -0.39
C ASP A 456 31.37 10.26 0.08
N VAL A 457 31.89 11.49 0.09
CA VAL A 457 31.16 12.68 0.54
C VAL A 457 30.02 13.06 -0.41
N GLN A 458 30.24 12.94 -1.73
CA GLN A 458 29.24 13.31 -2.73
C GLN A 458 28.04 12.35 -2.75
N VAL A 459 28.26 11.08 -2.44
CA VAL A 459 27.19 10.06 -2.48
C VAL A 459 26.33 10.06 -1.21
N LEU A 460 26.83 10.53 -0.05
CA LEU A 460 26.12 10.50 1.24
C LEU A 460 24.65 10.94 1.18
N PRO A 461 24.27 12.04 0.49
CA PRO A 461 22.88 12.49 0.44
C PRO A 461 21.93 11.50 -0.25
N TYR A 462 22.46 10.59 -1.07
CA TYR A 462 21.70 9.66 -1.92
C TYR A 462 21.59 8.24 -1.33
N LEU A 463 22.40 7.89 -0.31
CA LEU A 463 22.48 6.52 0.21
C LEU A 463 21.32 6.12 1.12
N ASN A 464 20.74 7.07 1.85
CA ASN A 464 19.82 6.79 2.94
C ASN A 464 18.41 7.32 2.66
N THR A 465 17.44 6.90 3.47
CA THR A 465 16.05 7.40 3.44
C THR A 465 15.94 8.91 3.64
N SER A 466 16.97 9.58 4.16
CA SER A 466 17.05 11.04 4.19
C SER A 466 16.97 11.67 2.79
N PHE A 467 17.40 10.96 1.74
CA PHE A 467 17.24 11.39 0.35
C PHE A 467 15.79 11.63 -0.03
N ILE A 468 14.82 11.03 0.64
CA ILE A 468 13.38 11.19 0.35
C ILE A 468 12.64 11.79 1.54
N ASP A 469 13.37 12.41 2.49
CA ASP A 469 12.85 12.83 3.80
C ASP A 469 12.11 11.71 4.55
N GLY A 470 12.54 10.46 4.37
CA GLY A 470 11.84 9.27 4.84
C GLY A 470 11.58 9.29 6.34
N ASP A 471 12.45 9.91 7.14
CA ASP A 471 12.28 10.06 8.59
C ASP A 471 10.98 10.80 8.98
N ARG A 472 10.42 11.60 8.06
CA ARG A 472 9.18 12.38 8.30
C ARG A 472 7.91 11.60 7.99
N TRP A 473 7.97 10.59 7.12
CA TRP A 473 6.75 9.98 6.56
C TRP A 473 6.80 8.46 6.39
N LEU A 474 7.98 7.89 6.13
CA LEU A 474 8.15 6.47 5.91
C LEU A 474 7.93 5.73 7.22
N LYS A 475 6.94 4.83 7.24
CA LYS A 475 6.66 4.00 8.41
C LYS A 475 7.50 2.72 8.35
N PRO A 476 7.93 2.18 9.49
CA PRO A 476 8.63 0.90 9.53
C PRO A 476 7.81 -0.20 8.87
N TYR A 477 8.50 -1.10 8.17
CA TYR A 477 7.87 -2.30 7.63
C TYR A 477 7.29 -3.12 8.79
N CYS A 478 5.97 -3.31 8.79
CA CYS A 478 5.27 -4.09 9.80
C CYS A 478 4.70 -5.35 9.13
N ASP A 479 5.27 -6.50 9.48
CA ASP A 479 4.91 -7.85 9.01
C ASP A 479 3.67 -8.45 9.68
N SER A 480 3.07 -7.74 10.62
CA SER A 480 2.03 -8.29 11.52
C SER A 480 0.69 -8.66 10.87
N LEU A 481 0.61 -8.75 9.53
CA LEU A 481 -0.62 -9.02 8.79
C LEU A 481 -0.69 -10.41 8.12
N ILE A 482 0.36 -11.24 8.16
CA ILE A 482 0.35 -12.57 7.50
C ILE A 482 0.38 -13.76 8.48
N SER A 483 0.56 -13.54 9.80
CA SER A 483 0.51 -14.63 10.78
C SER A 483 -0.87 -14.77 11.46
N ALA A 484 -1.83 -15.41 10.80
CA ALA A 484 -3.01 -15.98 11.46
C ALA A 484 -3.59 -17.17 10.69
#